data_AF-A0A1S2ZMD6-F1
#
_entry.id   AF-A0A1S2ZMD6-F1
#
_cell.length_a   1.000
_cell.length_b   1.000
_cell.length_c   1.000
_cell.angle_alpha   90.00
_cell.angle_beta   90.00
_cell.angle_gamma   90.00
#
_symmetry.space_group_name_H-M   'P 1'
#
loop_
_entity.id
_entity.type
_entity.pdbx_description
1 polymer ?
#
loop_
_entity_poly.entity_id
_entity_poly.type
_entity_poly.pdbx_seq_one_letter_code
_entity_poly.pdbx_strand_id
1 'polypeptide(L)'
;MLAVLLAVLLLQVEMTLQDLDLPKITGFWREVGVASSHNLMLKTPKKLEALFLTLSEDKLTVKAVSDSSGSCETEIIESSEIDVSGKFVFPGSREIHVLDTDYERYAILRVSLHWKGKDFHVLKYFTRNLEDENEPGFWKFRELTADTGLYLLARHGRCAELLKEVSLYLLSPELNSTLEEQI
;
A
#
# COMPACT_ATOMS: atom_id res chain seq x y z
N MET A 1 -7.59 -5.24 48.39
CA MET A 1 -7.95 -4.41 47.20
C MET A 1 -6.84 -4.28 46.18
N LEU A 2 -5.55 -4.18 46.57
CA LEU A 2 -4.43 -4.09 45.61
C LEU A 2 -4.22 -5.33 44.72
N ALA A 3 -4.51 -6.54 45.23
CA ALA A 3 -4.34 -7.77 44.46
C ALA A 3 -5.33 -7.92 43.28
N VAL A 4 -6.54 -7.34 43.41
CA VAL A 4 -7.55 -7.39 42.34
C VAL A 4 -7.21 -6.40 41.22
N LEU A 5 -6.62 -5.25 41.55
CA LEU A 5 -6.16 -4.26 40.57
C LEU A 5 -4.99 -4.80 39.71
N LEU A 6 -4.07 -5.55 40.30
CA LEU A 6 -2.97 -6.20 39.57
C LEU A 6 -3.44 -7.30 38.62
N ALA A 7 -4.51 -8.03 38.96
CA ALA A 7 -5.09 -9.04 38.07
C ALA A 7 -5.80 -8.43 36.85
N VAL A 8 -6.38 -7.23 36.98
CA VAL A 8 -7.04 -6.53 35.87
C VAL A 8 -6.02 -5.89 34.92
N LEU A 9 -4.85 -5.46 35.41
CA LEU A 9 -3.76 -4.93 34.57
C LEU A 9 -3.02 -5.99 33.75
N LEU A 10 -3.21 -7.28 34.07
CA LEU A 10 -2.69 -8.41 33.30
C LEU A 10 -3.70 -8.97 32.29
N LEU A 11 -4.91 -8.40 32.20
CA LEU A 11 -5.79 -8.63 31.06
C LEU A 11 -5.15 -7.96 29.85
N GLN A 12 -4.34 -8.79 29.20
CA GLN A 12 -3.81 -8.69 27.87
C GLN A 12 -4.54 -7.62 27.06
N VAL A 13 -3.82 -6.53 26.78
CA VAL A 13 -3.97 -5.89 25.48
C VAL A 13 -3.42 -6.89 24.46
N GLU A 14 -4.15 -7.99 24.25
CA GLU A 14 -4.26 -8.51 22.90
C GLU A 14 -4.98 -7.39 22.17
N MET A 15 -4.20 -6.50 21.53
CA MET A 15 -4.73 -5.84 20.36
C MET A 15 -5.23 -6.99 19.50
N THR A 16 -6.54 -7.13 19.38
CA THR A 16 -7.13 -8.06 18.41
C THR A 16 -6.57 -7.61 17.08
N LEU A 17 -5.51 -8.28 16.62
CA LEU A 17 -4.98 -8.13 15.29
C LEU A 17 -6.10 -8.72 14.43
N GLN A 18 -7.01 -7.84 14.02
CA GLN A 18 -8.12 -8.25 13.19
C GLN A 18 -7.48 -8.68 11.88
N ASP A 19 -7.62 -9.96 11.55
CA ASP A 19 -7.08 -10.51 10.31
C ASP A 19 -7.49 -9.61 9.13
N LEU A 20 -6.54 -9.40 8.23
CA LEU A 20 -6.76 -8.55 7.09
C LEU A 20 -7.78 -9.20 6.14
N ASP A 21 -8.82 -8.46 5.76
CA ASP A 21 -9.78 -8.91 4.75
C ASP A 21 -9.16 -8.75 3.35
N LEU A 22 -8.46 -9.81 2.91
CA LEU A 22 -7.68 -9.82 1.67
C LEU A 22 -8.50 -9.45 0.42
N PRO A 23 -9.74 -9.97 0.21
CA PRO A 23 -10.58 -9.53 -0.89
C PRO A 23 -10.82 -8.02 -0.91
N LYS A 24 -11.04 -7.41 0.26
CA LYS A 24 -11.35 -5.97 0.36
C LYS A 24 -10.16 -5.06 0.06
N ILE A 25 -8.92 -5.54 0.14
CA ILE A 25 -7.76 -4.74 -0.26
C ILE A 25 -7.53 -4.73 -1.77
N THR A 26 -8.21 -5.58 -2.55
CA THR A 26 -8.00 -5.65 -4.01
C THR A 26 -8.42 -4.37 -4.73
N GLY A 27 -7.91 -4.15 -5.93
CA GLY A 27 -8.19 -3.00 -6.78
C GLY A 27 -7.12 -1.91 -6.72
N PHE A 28 -7.49 -0.72 -7.18
CA PHE A 28 -6.60 0.42 -7.34
C PHE A 28 -6.26 1.11 -6.01
N TRP A 29 -5.00 1.55 -5.88
CA TRP A 29 -4.47 2.37 -4.79
C TRP A 29 -3.44 3.37 -5.31
N ARG A 30 -3.62 4.67 -5.09
CA ARG A 30 -2.65 5.72 -5.39
C ARG A 30 -1.75 5.96 -4.19
N GLU A 31 -0.44 6.10 -4.40
CA GLU A 31 0.47 6.57 -3.34
C GLU A 31 0.32 8.09 -3.17
N VAL A 32 0.13 8.53 -1.93
CA VAL A 32 -0.03 9.94 -1.56
C VAL A 32 1.05 10.41 -0.58
N GLY A 33 1.60 9.52 0.25
CA GLY A 33 2.62 9.87 1.23
C GLY A 33 3.68 8.80 1.40
N VAL A 34 4.93 9.24 1.60
CA VAL A 34 6.07 8.36 1.87
C VAL A 34 6.89 8.95 3.00
N ALA A 35 7.22 8.17 4.03
CA ALA A 35 8.07 8.60 5.13
C ALA A 35 9.16 7.56 5.42
N SER A 36 10.38 8.02 5.66
CA SER A 36 11.49 7.15 6.08
C SER A 36 12.57 7.97 6.77
N SER A 37 13.18 7.41 7.81
CA SER A 37 14.38 8.00 8.43
C SER A 37 15.62 7.96 7.51
N HIS A 38 15.52 7.28 6.36
CA HIS A 38 16.61 7.11 5.40
C HIS A 38 16.32 7.84 4.07
N ASN A 39 17.05 8.94 3.82
CA ASN A 39 16.90 9.78 2.64
C ASN A 39 17.01 9.03 1.29
N LEU A 40 17.82 7.96 1.24
CA LEU A 40 18.01 7.18 0.01
C LEU A 40 16.70 6.61 -0.54
N MET A 41 15.76 6.24 0.34
CA MET A 41 14.47 5.67 -0.05
C MET A 41 13.50 6.71 -0.61
N LEU A 42 13.73 7.99 -0.30
CA LEU A 42 12.90 9.11 -0.77
C LEU A 42 13.39 9.70 -2.10
N LYS A 43 14.64 9.41 -2.49
CA LYS A 43 15.29 9.97 -3.68
C LYS A 43 15.46 8.98 -4.83
N THR A 44 14.65 7.94 -4.86
CA THR A 44 14.64 6.99 -5.98
C THR A 44 14.28 7.70 -7.30
N PRO A 45 14.98 7.41 -8.41
CA PRO A 45 14.65 7.98 -9.72
C PRO A 45 13.31 7.48 -10.26
N LYS A 46 12.90 6.26 -9.87
CA LYS A 46 11.57 5.73 -10.15
C LYS A 46 10.67 6.00 -8.96
N LYS A 47 9.63 6.81 -9.18
CA LYS A 47 8.67 7.19 -8.14
C LYS A 47 7.39 6.41 -8.36
N LEU A 48 7.05 5.56 -7.41
CA LEU A 48 5.78 4.86 -7.43
C LEU A 48 4.65 5.89 -7.38
N GLU A 49 3.63 5.70 -8.21
CA GLU A 49 2.44 6.55 -8.23
C GLU A 49 1.19 5.77 -7.84
N ALA A 50 1.07 4.52 -8.27
CA ALA A 50 -0.09 3.69 -7.94
C ALA A 50 0.19 2.19 -8.00
N LEU A 51 -0.69 1.44 -7.37
CA LEU A 51 -0.78 0.00 -7.36
C LEU A 51 -2.17 -0.42 -7.86
N PHE A 52 -2.22 -1.56 -8.54
CA PHE A 52 -3.45 -2.31 -8.72
C PHE A 52 -3.25 -3.72 -8.19
N LEU A 53 -4.06 -4.09 -7.20
CA LEU A 53 -3.96 -5.34 -6.47
C LEU A 53 -4.98 -6.35 -6.98
N THR A 54 -4.54 -7.56 -7.30
CA THR A 54 -5.43 -8.67 -7.67
C THR A 54 -5.12 -9.87 -6.80
N LEU A 55 -6.17 -10.52 -6.29
CA LEU A 55 -6.05 -11.74 -5.50
C LEU A 55 -6.47 -12.93 -6.37
N SER A 56 -5.62 -13.95 -6.41
CA SER A 56 -5.91 -15.22 -7.10
C SER A 56 -5.49 -16.37 -6.18
N GLU A 57 -6.46 -17.16 -5.73
CA GLU A 57 -6.25 -18.21 -4.72
C GLU A 57 -5.49 -17.63 -3.50
N ASP A 58 -4.26 -18.07 -3.27
CA ASP A 58 -3.40 -17.65 -2.15
C ASP A 58 -2.25 -16.73 -2.60
N LYS A 59 -2.42 -16.03 -3.72
CA LYS A 59 -1.43 -15.10 -4.27
C LYS A 59 -2.00 -13.70 -4.47
N LEU A 60 -1.25 -12.71 -3.99
CA LEU A 60 -1.48 -11.31 -4.24
C LEU A 60 -0.55 -10.86 -5.37
N THR A 61 -1.13 -10.48 -6.51
CA THR A 61 -0.41 -9.86 -7.61
C THR A 61 -0.54 -8.36 -7.52
N VAL A 62 0.60 -7.68 -7.56
CA VAL A 62 0.74 -6.24 -7.48
C VAL A 62 1.21 -5.73 -8.83
N LYS A 63 0.35 -4.98 -9.52
CA LYS A 63 0.75 -4.18 -10.67
C LYS A 63 1.12 -2.79 -10.18
N ALA A 64 2.41 -2.50 -10.11
CA ALA A 64 2.95 -1.22 -9.69
C ALA A 64 3.22 -0.33 -10.90
N VAL A 65 2.82 0.94 -10.83
CA VAL A 65 3.08 1.94 -11.86
C VAL A 65 3.86 3.09 -11.26
N SER A 66 4.95 3.47 -11.94
CA SER A 66 5.87 4.51 -11.50
C SER A 66 6.13 5.54 -12.59
N ASP A 67 6.34 6.79 -12.20
CA ASP A 67 6.99 7.78 -13.04
C ASP A 67 8.50 7.53 -13.04
N SER A 68 9.05 7.37 -14.24
CA SER A 68 10.47 7.21 -14.51
C SER A 68 10.86 8.27 -15.53
N SER A 69 11.29 9.43 -15.03
CA SER A 69 11.70 10.57 -15.86
C SER A 69 10.62 11.02 -16.87
N GLY A 70 9.36 11.06 -16.45
CA GLY A 70 8.22 11.47 -17.28
C GLY A 70 7.59 10.33 -18.10
N SER A 71 8.12 9.11 -18.02
CA SER A 71 7.56 7.92 -18.66
C SER A 71 6.91 7.00 -17.62
N CYS A 72 5.73 6.47 -17.94
CA CYS A 72 5.03 5.53 -17.08
C CYS A 72 5.59 4.13 -17.28
N GLU A 73 6.25 3.60 -16.26
CA GLU A 73 6.74 2.23 -16.23
C GLU A 73 5.82 1.36 -15.36
N THR A 74 5.58 0.12 -15.80
CA THR A 74 4.76 -0.86 -15.09
C THR A 74 5.61 -2.07 -14.68
N GLU A 75 5.48 -2.49 -13.44
CA GLU A 75 6.06 -3.74 -12.90
C GLU A 75 4.92 -4.61 -12.37
N ILE A 76 4.97 -5.92 -12.62
CA ILE A 76 4.04 -6.89 -12.06
C ILE A 76 4.82 -7.78 -11.10
N ILE A 77 4.37 -7.88 -9.86
CA ILE A 77 5.07 -8.58 -8.78
C ILE A 77 4.06 -9.49 -8.08
N GLU A 78 4.38 -10.77 -7.94
CA GLU A 78 3.58 -11.72 -7.17
C GLU A 78 4.13 -11.89 -5.77
N SER A 79 3.25 -12.00 -4.78
CA SER A 79 3.62 -12.37 -3.42
C SER A 79 4.20 -13.79 -3.40
N SER A 80 5.31 -13.97 -2.70
CA SER A 80 5.87 -15.28 -2.38
C SER A 80 5.18 -15.92 -1.18
N GLU A 81 4.64 -15.10 -0.27
CA GLU A 81 3.94 -15.53 0.94
C GLU A 81 2.88 -14.49 1.33
N ILE A 82 1.75 -14.98 1.84
CA ILE A 82 0.67 -14.17 2.42
C ILE A 82 0.43 -14.67 3.84
N ASP A 83 0.48 -13.75 4.79
CA ASP A 83 0.09 -13.94 6.18
C ASP A 83 -1.23 -13.19 6.43
N VAL A 84 -2.18 -13.86 7.08
CA VAL A 84 -3.50 -13.33 7.43
C VAL A 84 -3.41 -12.12 8.37
N SER A 85 -2.27 -11.92 9.03
CA SER A 85 -1.98 -10.70 9.80
C SER A 85 -1.79 -9.44 8.93
N GLY A 86 -1.95 -9.55 7.61
CA GLY A 86 -1.72 -8.46 6.66
C GLY A 86 -0.25 -8.25 6.30
N LYS A 87 0.56 -9.31 6.44
CA LYS A 87 1.98 -9.32 6.09
C LYS A 87 2.18 -10.10 4.78
N PHE A 88 2.97 -9.52 3.88
CA PHE A 88 3.24 -10.05 2.55
C PHE A 88 4.73 -10.06 2.27
N VAL A 89 5.24 -11.14 1.68
CA VAL A 89 6.64 -11.23 1.26
C VAL A 89 6.73 -11.21 -0.26
N PHE A 90 7.61 -10.38 -0.79
CA PHE A 90 7.86 -10.22 -2.22
C PHE A 90 9.33 -10.49 -2.56
N PRO A 91 9.63 -10.82 -3.83
CA PRO A 91 11.00 -10.99 -4.30
C PRO A 91 11.93 -9.83 -3.94
N GLY A 92 13.20 -10.15 -3.68
CA GLY A 92 14.20 -9.17 -3.26
C GLY A 92 14.16 -8.81 -1.77
N SER A 93 13.65 -9.71 -0.92
CA SER A 93 13.56 -9.52 0.54
C SER A 93 12.75 -8.27 0.93
N ARG A 94 11.67 -8.03 0.19
CA ARG A 94 10.72 -6.95 0.45
C ARG A 94 9.57 -7.53 1.24
N GLU A 95 9.38 -7.03 2.45
CA GLU A 95 8.27 -7.39 3.31
C GLU A 95 7.34 -6.18 3.43
N ILE A 96 6.04 -6.39 3.21
CA ILE A 96 5.01 -5.36 3.34
C ILE A 96 4.07 -5.76 4.47
N HIS A 97 3.80 -4.83 5.36
CA HIS A 97 2.81 -4.99 6.42
C HIS A 97 1.76 -3.89 6.33
N VAL A 98 0.49 -4.25 6.21
CA VAL A 98 -0.63 -3.33 6.30
C VAL A 98 -0.83 -2.94 7.77
N LEU A 99 -0.51 -1.71 8.13
CA LEU A 99 -0.60 -1.22 9.50
C LEU A 99 -2.01 -0.75 9.87
N ASP A 100 -2.70 -0.13 8.92
CA ASP A 100 -4.07 0.36 9.10
C ASP A 100 -4.73 0.54 7.73
N THR A 101 -6.03 0.27 7.65
CA THR A 101 -6.83 0.45 6.44
C THR A 101 -8.31 0.45 6.80
N ASP A 102 -9.10 1.29 6.14
CA ASP A 102 -10.56 1.19 6.16
C ASP A 102 -11.11 0.52 4.90
N TYR A 103 -10.23 -0.03 4.06
CA TYR A 103 -10.48 -0.71 2.78
C TYR A 103 -11.05 0.17 1.66
N GLU A 104 -11.85 1.15 2.02
CA GLU A 104 -12.64 1.99 1.11
C GLU A 104 -11.95 3.29 0.73
N ARG A 105 -11.12 3.86 1.60
CA ARG A 105 -10.54 5.19 1.38
C ARG A 105 -9.03 5.18 1.45
N TYR A 106 -8.45 4.49 2.43
CA TYR A 106 -7.01 4.55 2.64
C TYR A 106 -6.39 3.24 3.11
N ALA A 107 -5.07 3.14 2.90
CA ALA A 107 -4.22 2.12 3.52
C ALA A 107 -2.88 2.75 3.93
N ILE A 108 -2.35 2.33 5.09
CA ILE A 108 -1.02 2.69 5.58
C ILE A 108 -0.19 1.41 5.64
N LEU A 109 0.94 1.41 4.92
CA LEU A 109 1.81 0.26 4.79
C LEU A 109 3.17 0.55 5.40
N ARG A 110 3.79 -0.45 6.03
CA ARG A 110 5.24 -0.50 6.27
C ARG A 110 5.87 -1.41 5.23
N VAL A 111 6.83 -0.87 4.48
CA VAL A 111 7.73 -1.65 3.64
C VAL A 111 9.05 -1.80 4.37
N SER A 112 9.43 -3.04 4.64
CA SER A 112 10.72 -3.43 5.19
C SER A 112 11.57 -4.02 4.06
N LEU A 113 12.77 -3.50 3.88
CA LEU A 113 13.74 -3.99 2.91
C LEU A 113 15.06 -4.28 3.60
N HIS A 114 15.57 -5.49 3.42
CA HIS A 114 16.93 -5.82 3.82
C HIS A 114 17.90 -5.51 2.68
N TRP A 115 18.81 -4.55 2.86
CA TRP A 115 19.79 -4.15 1.84
C TRP A 115 21.18 -3.91 2.45
N LYS A 116 22.19 -4.59 1.91
CA LYS A 116 23.61 -4.51 2.36
C LYS A 116 23.78 -4.69 3.89
N GLY A 117 23.06 -5.64 4.49
CA GLY A 117 23.16 -5.92 5.92
C GLY A 117 22.45 -4.91 6.82
N LYS A 118 21.58 -4.07 6.26
CA LYS A 118 20.78 -3.08 6.99
C LYS A 118 19.31 -3.23 6.65
N ASP A 119 18.47 -3.07 7.66
CA ASP A 119 17.03 -2.98 7.50
C ASP A 119 16.61 -1.53 7.25
N PHE A 120 15.87 -1.34 6.18
CA PHE A 120 15.25 -0.06 5.83
C PHE A 120 13.75 -0.20 6.00
N HIS A 121 13.15 0.79 6.66
CA HIS A 121 11.71 0.89 6.78
C HIS A 121 11.22 2.15 6.07
N VAL A 122 10.15 1.97 5.30
CA VAL A 122 9.44 3.05 4.62
C VAL A 122 7.97 2.91 4.98
N LEU A 123 7.38 3.97 5.52
CA LEU A 123 5.95 4.07 5.70
C LEU A 123 5.35 4.70 4.44
N LYS A 124 4.30 4.09 3.91
CA LYS A 124 3.59 4.57 2.72
C LYS A 124 2.12 4.75 3.03
N TYR A 125 1.54 5.82 2.51
CA TYR A 125 0.13 6.15 2.60
C TYR A 125 -0.50 6.10 1.22
N PHE A 126 -1.56 5.32 1.10
CA PHE A 126 -2.29 5.10 -0.13
C PHE A 126 -3.75 5.52 0.00
N THR A 127 -4.34 5.94 -1.12
CA THR A 127 -5.76 6.27 -1.23
C THR A 127 -6.42 5.56 -2.40
N ARG A 128 -7.74 5.34 -2.35
CA ARG A 128 -8.52 4.79 -3.48
C ARG A 128 -8.82 5.84 -4.57
N ASN A 129 -8.79 7.12 -4.19
CA ASN A 129 -9.14 8.26 -5.01
C ASN A 129 -7.90 8.89 -5.67
N LEU A 130 -8.11 9.57 -6.80
CA LEU A 130 -7.09 10.37 -7.48
C LEU A 130 -7.03 11.80 -6.94
N GLU A 131 -8.06 12.34 -6.31
CA GLU A 131 -8.11 13.78 -5.99
C GLU A 131 -7.92 14.10 -4.50
N ASP A 132 -8.30 13.21 -3.59
CA ASP A 132 -8.30 13.51 -2.15
C ASP A 132 -6.99 13.12 -1.46
N GLU A 133 -6.30 14.13 -0.94
CA GLU A 133 -5.04 13.99 -0.18
C GLU A 133 -5.23 14.15 1.33
N ASN A 134 -6.43 14.57 1.80
CA ASN A 134 -6.70 14.98 3.19
C ASN A 134 -7.76 14.11 3.90
N GLU A 135 -7.93 12.88 3.45
CA GLU A 135 -8.77 11.88 4.10
C GLU A 135 -8.35 11.62 5.57
N PRO A 136 -9.24 11.11 6.44
CA PRO A 136 -8.91 10.81 7.84
C PRO A 136 -7.65 9.95 8.03
N GLY A 137 -7.35 9.08 7.07
CA GLY A 137 -6.14 8.28 7.05
C GLY A 137 -4.85 9.09 6.98
N PHE A 138 -4.86 10.30 6.38
CA PHE A 138 -3.69 11.16 6.31
C PHE A 138 -3.26 11.66 7.69
N TRP A 139 -4.21 12.00 8.56
CA TRP A 139 -3.91 12.41 9.94
C TRP A 139 -3.26 11.28 10.74
N LYS A 140 -3.78 10.06 10.60
CA LYS A 140 -3.16 8.86 11.20
C LYS A 140 -1.76 8.61 10.65
N PHE A 141 -1.56 8.75 9.34
CA PHE A 141 -0.24 8.60 8.72
C PHE A 141 0.75 9.63 9.29
N ARG A 142 0.33 10.89 9.43
CA ARG A 142 1.15 11.92 10.06
C ARG A 142 1.49 11.61 11.50
N GLU A 143 0.54 11.09 12.28
CA GLU A 143 0.78 10.67 13.67
C GLU A 143 1.83 9.54 13.72
N LEU A 144 1.66 8.50 12.90
CA LEU A 144 2.60 7.37 12.80
C LEU A 144 3.99 7.78 12.31
N THR A 145 4.11 8.91 11.61
CA THR A 145 5.37 9.37 11.00
C THR A 145 5.97 10.59 11.70
N ALA A 146 5.37 11.07 12.80
CA ALA A 146 5.80 12.28 13.50
C ALA A 146 7.30 12.26 13.86
N ASP A 147 7.82 11.10 14.26
CA ASP A 147 9.22 10.92 14.67
C ASP A 147 10.16 10.49 13.52
N THR A 148 9.64 10.31 12.30
CA THR A 148 10.41 9.76 11.16
C THR A 148 11.27 10.81 10.45
N GLY A 149 11.03 12.10 10.69
CA GLY A 149 11.90 13.23 10.32
C GLY A 149 11.96 13.60 8.83
N LEU A 150 11.72 12.67 7.90
CA LEU A 150 11.64 12.93 6.46
C LEU A 150 10.39 12.26 5.87
N TYR A 151 9.57 13.04 5.19
CA TYR A 151 8.46 12.55 4.38
C TYR A 151 8.29 13.35 3.09
N LEU A 152 7.75 12.70 2.06
CA LEU A 152 7.37 13.29 0.79
C LEU A 152 5.88 13.06 0.57
N LEU A 153 5.17 14.09 0.13
CA LEU A 153 3.82 13.96 -0.39
C LEU A 153 3.92 13.72 -1.89
N ALA A 154 3.39 12.59 -2.34
CA ALA A 154 3.27 12.28 -3.75
C ALA A 154 2.23 13.23 -4.34
N ARG A 155 2.63 13.93 -5.41
CA ARG A 155 1.75 14.83 -6.14
C ARG A 155 0.86 14.03 -7.09
N HIS A 156 -0.11 14.73 -7.69
CA HIS A 156 -0.89 14.20 -8.80
C HIS A 156 -0.01 13.53 -9.85
N GLY A 157 -0.26 12.24 -10.08
CA GLY A 157 0.56 11.37 -10.92
C GLY A 157 -0.19 10.93 -12.17
N ARG A 158 0.31 11.32 -13.35
CA ARG A 158 -0.29 10.96 -14.64
C ARG A 158 -0.37 9.44 -14.84
N CYS A 159 0.61 8.72 -14.33
CA CYS A 159 0.66 7.27 -14.49
C CYS A 159 -0.36 6.57 -13.58
N ALA A 160 -0.67 7.15 -12.42
CA ALA A 160 -1.78 6.70 -11.58
C ALA A 160 -3.14 6.87 -12.27
N GLU A 161 -3.39 8.00 -12.95
CA GLU A 161 -4.62 8.23 -13.71
C GLU A 161 -4.82 7.17 -14.79
N LEU A 162 -3.79 6.96 -15.63
CA LEU A 162 -3.82 5.97 -16.70
C LEU A 162 -4.08 4.56 -16.17
N LEU A 163 -3.46 4.20 -15.04
CA LEU A 163 -3.72 2.91 -14.40
C LEU A 163 -5.18 2.78 -13.95
N LYS A 164 -5.76 3.82 -13.35
CA LYS A 164 -7.15 3.81 -12.88
C LYS A 164 -8.12 3.63 -14.05
N GLU A 165 -7.95 4.39 -15.12
CA GLU A 165 -8.80 4.32 -16.32
C GLU A 165 -8.78 2.91 -16.92
N VAL A 166 -7.59 2.39 -17.24
CA VAL A 166 -7.44 1.06 -17.83
C VAL A 166 -8.04 -0.03 -16.93
N SER A 167 -7.88 0.11 -15.61
CA SER A 167 -8.43 -0.85 -14.67
C SER A 167 -9.96 -0.83 -14.63
N LEU A 168 -10.59 0.35 -14.73
CA LEU A 168 -12.05 0.47 -14.83
C LEU A 168 -12.57 -0.16 -16.13
N TYR A 169 -11.88 0.06 -17.25
CA TYR A 169 -12.24 -0.54 -18.54
C TYR A 169 -12.18 -2.07 -18.51
N LEU A 170 -11.14 -2.66 -17.94
CA LEU A 170 -10.99 -4.12 -17.84
C LEU A 170 -11.99 -4.77 -16.88
N LEU A 171 -12.54 -3.99 -15.94
CA LEU A 171 -13.57 -4.44 -14.99
C LEU A 171 -15.01 -4.22 -15.51
N SER A 172 -15.20 -3.53 -16.65
CA SER A 172 -16.52 -3.32 -17.27
C SER A 172 -16.76 -4.32 -18.42
N PRO A 173 -17.62 -5.35 -18.22
CA PRO A 173 -17.89 -6.36 -19.26
C PRO A 173 -18.53 -5.78 -20.53
N GLU A 174 -19.25 -4.66 -20.41
CA GLU A 174 -20.04 -4.06 -21.49
C GLU A 174 -19.21 -3.33 -22.56
N LEU A 175 -17.95 -2.95 -22.25
CA LEU A 175 -17.06 -2.30 -23.22
C LEU A 175 -16.05 -3.27 -23.86
N ASN A 176 -15.88 -4.46 -23.27
CA ASN A 176 -14.98 -5.48 -23.78
C ASN A 176 -15.53 -6.15 -25.06
N SER A 177 -16.86 -6.14 -25.25
CA SER A 177 -17.50 -6.65 -26.47
C SER A 177 -17.41 -5.70 -27.66
N THR A 178 -17.09 -4.41 -27.44
CA THR A 178 -17.02 -3.41 -28.54
C THR A 178 -15.68 -3.42 -29.28
N LEU A 179 -14.63 -4.02 -28.69
CA LEU A 179 -13.29 -4.14 -29.28
C LEU A 179 -13.10 -5.45 -30.06
N GLU A 180 -13.79 -6.53 -29.69
CA GLU A 180 -13.77 -7.79 -30.47
C GLU A 180 -14.53 -7.69 -31.79
N GLU A 181 -15.38 -6.67 -31.99
CA GLU A 181 -16.05 -6.39 -33.27
C GLU A 181 -15.27 -5.41 -34.19
N GLN A 182 -14.09 -4.93 -33.78
CA GLN A 182 -13.27 -3.99 -34.56
C GLN A 182 -11.85 -4.48 -34.88
N ILE A 183 -11.56 -5.78 -34.70
CA ILE A 183 -10.35 -6.46 -35.19
C ILE A 183 -10.78 -7.61 -36.11
#